data_AF-A0A372QJ84-F1
#
_entry.id   AF-A0A372QJ84-F1
#
_cell.length_a   1.000
_cell.length_b   1.000
_cell.length_c   1.000
_cell.angle_alpha   90.00
_cell.angle_beta   90.00
_cell.angle_gamma   90.00
#
_symmetry.space_group_name_H-M   'P 1'
#
loop_
_entity.id
_entity.type
_entity.pdbx_description
1 polymer ?
#
loop_
_entity_poly.entity_id
_entity_poly.type
_entity_poly.pdbx_seq_one_letter_code
_entity_poly.pdbx_strand_id
1 'polypeptide(L)'
;PLHSLAAADRELSPYLLIDNEWKKLTEIQELLECFQKATLEMSIENFPTLGQSVPVYNYLIDIIEDFIEKVDLKSQNIINTANIIDPRHKMQYYKDNEFEEEYIDAYKNQITNL
;
A
#
# COMPACT_ATOMS: atom_id res chain seq x y z
N PRO A 1 6.45 10.96 24.33
CA PRO A 1 5.92 10.17 25.48
C PRO A 1 6.08 8.66 25.31
N LEU A 2 5.62 8.07 24.19
CA LEU A 2 5.76 6.63 23.91
C LEU A 2 7.20 6.21 23.62
N HIS A 3 7.95 6.97 22.82
CA HIS A 3 9.36 6.69 22.51
C HIS A 3 10.24 6.61 23.77
N SER A 4 10.07 7.57 24.70
CA SER A 4 10.78 7.60 25.98
C SER A 4 10.38 6.46 26.92
N LEU A 5 9.14 5.98 26.85
CA LEU A 5 8.65 4.86 27.65
C LEU A 5 9.20 3.52 27.13
N ALA A 6 9.17 3.31 25.81
CA ALA A 6 9.72 2.12 25.18
C ALA A 6 11.25 2.05 25.28
N ALA A 7 11.95 3.19 25.30
CA ALA A 7 13.41 3.24 25.52
C ALA A 7 13.83 2.88 26.95
N ALA A 8 12.97 3.11 27.94
CA ALA A 8 13.23 2.78 29.33
C ALA A 8 12.94 1.30 29.64
N ASP A 9 12.18 0.63 28.78
CA ASP A 9 11.81 -0.78 28.91
C ASP A 9 12.82 -1.67 28.16
N ARG A 10 13.39 -2.64 28.88
CA ARG A 10 14.45 -3.52 28.35
C ARG A 10 13.97 -4.48 27.26
N GLU A 11 12.69 -4.84 27.29
CA GLU A 11 12.07 -5.74 26.31
C GLU A 11 11.64 -4.98 25.05
N LEU A 12 11.28 -3.70 25.18
CA LEU A 12 10.83 -2.87 24.06
C LEU A 12 11.95 -2.09 23.37
N SER A 13 13.07 -1.83 24.05
CA SER A 13 14.21 -1.09 23.51
C SER A 13 14.74 -1.65 22.17
N PRO A 14 14.81 -2.98 21.92
CA PRO A 14 15.25 -3.52 20.63
C PRO A 14 14.32 -3.21 19.45
N TYR A 15 13.06 -2.85 19.72
CA TYR A 15 12.04 -2.57 18.70
C TYR A 15 11.89 -1.07 18.42
N LEU A 16 12.74 -0.23 19.01
CA LEU A 16 12.75 1.20 18.70
C LEU A 16 13.27 1.42 17.30
N LEU A 17 12.41 2.05 16.50
CA LEU A 17 12.77 2.47 15.16
C LEU A 17 13.82 3.58 15.22
N ILE A 18 14.87 3.42 14.42
CA ILE A 18 15.88 4.47 14.23
C ILE A 18 15.35 5.57 13.30
N ASP A 19 15.98 6.74 13.31
CA ASP A 19 15.55 7.90 12.50
C ASP A 19 15.34 7.57 11.02
N ASN A 20 16.19 6.72 10.46
CA ASN A 20 16.06 6.28 9.07
C ASN A 20 14.80 5.44 8.84
N GLU A 21 14.40 4.59 9.79
CA GLU A 21 13.18 3.79 9.68
C GLU A 21 11.93 4.65 9.83
N TRP A 22 11.96 5.64 10.74
CA TRP A 22 10.92 6.66 10.82
C TRP A 22 10.77 7.46 9.54
N LYS A 23 11.90 7.82 8.89
CA LYS A 23 11.87 8.48 7.60
C LYS A 23 11.18 7.63 6.53
N LYS A 24 11.51 6.33 6.43
CA LYS A 24 10.85 5.40 5.51
C LYS A 24 9.36 5.27 5.77
N LEU A 25 8.94 5.21 7.05
CA LEU A 25 7.52 5.18 7.41
C LEU A 25 6.80 6.46 6.98
N THR A 26 7.47 7.60 7.10
CA THR A 26 6.90 8.90 6.66
C THR A 26 6.72 8.93 5.15
N GLU A 27 7.70 8.47 4.38
CA GLU A 27 7.60 8.36 2.91
C GLU A 27 6.45 7.43 2.47
N ILE A 28 6.28 6.29 3.16
CA ILE A 28 5.14 5.38 2.92
C ILE A 28 3.81 6.02 3.32
N GLN A 29 3.77 6.74 4.43
CA GLN A 29 2.56 7.44 4.87
C GLN A 29 2.11 8.45 3.81
N GLU A 30 3.02 9.28 3.29
CA GLU A 30 2.73 10.26 2.24
C GLU A 30 2.14 9.59 0.99
N LEU A 31 2.67 8.43 0.59
CA LEU A 31 2.10 7.63 -0.49
C LEU A 31 0.69 7.15 -0.14
N LEU A 32 0.44 6.63 1.06
CA LEU A 32 -0.87 6.11 1.46
C LEU A 32 -1.95 7.20 1.62
N GLU A 33 -1.58 8.45 1.88
CA GLU A 33 -2.52 9.56 1.99
C GLU A 33 -3.30 9.81 0.69
N CYS A 34 -2.70 9.60 -0.49
CA CYS A 34 -3.43 9.75 -1.75
C CYS A 34 -4.50 8.64 -1.92
N PHE A 35 -4.20 7.41 -1.49
CA PHE A 35 -5.15 6.29 -1.49
C PHE A 35 -6.30 6.52 -0.51
N GLN A 36 -6.02 7.12 0.65
CA GLN A 36 -7.07 7.50 1.60
C GLN A 36 -8.05 8.49 0.95
N LYS A 37 -7.55 9.54 0.30
CA LYS A 37 -8.38 10.55 -0.37
C LYS A 37 -9.21 9.92 -1.50
N ALA A 38 -8.60 9.08 -2.34
CA ALA A 38 -9.30 8.38 -3.41
C ALA A 38 -10.39 7.45 -2.86
N THR A 39 -10.11 6.74 -1.76
CA THR A 39 -11.08 5.84 -1.11
C THR A 39 -12.26 6.63 -0.57
N LEU A 40 -12.02 7.76 0.10
CA LEU A 40 -13.08 8.63 0.60
C LEU A 40 -13.96 9.14 -0.54
N GLU A 41 -13.36 9.68 -1.60
CA GLU A 41 -14.10 10.19 -2.76
C GLU A 41 -14.95 9.11 -3.43
N MET A 42 -14.36 7.93 -3.68
CA MET A 42 -15.08 6.80 -4.27
C MET A 42 -16.19 6.23 -3.38
N SER A 43 -16.12 6.48 -2.06
CA SER A 43 -17.13 6.03 -1.09
C SER A 43 -18.26 7.05 -0.88
N ILE A 44 -18.17 8.26 -1.43
CA ILE A 44 -19.26 9.25 -1.37
C ILE A 44 -20.48 8.75 -2.15
N GLU A 45 -20.23 8.16 -3.32
CA GLU A 45 -21.26 7.57 -4.16
C GLU A 45 -21.56 6.14 -3.70
N ASN A 46 -22.86 5.80 -3.63
CA ASN A 46 -23.27 4.43 -3.28
C ASN A 46 -22.83 3.39 -4.34
N PHE A 47 -22.60 3.85 -5.58
CA PHE A 47 -22.22 3.02 -6.72
C PHE A 47 -21.24 3.77 -7.63
N PRO A 48 -19.93 3.78 -7.33
CA PRO A 48 -18.94 4.35 -8.24
C PRO A 48 -18.99 3.63 -9.59
N THR A 49 -19.09 4.41 -10.67
CA THR A 49 -19.12 3.86 -12.04
C THR A 49 -17.70 3.61 -12.55
N LEU A 50 -17.54 2.68 -13.51
CA LEU A 50 -16.24 2.46 -14.17
C LEU A 50 -15.66 3.75 -14.77
N GLY A 51 -16.51 4.62 -15.32
CA GLY A 51 -16.08 5.91 -15.88
C GLY A 51 -15.49 6.87 -14.83
N GLN A 52 -15.90 6.74 -13.56
CA GLN A 52 -15.34 7.49 -12.44
C GLN A 52 -14.12 6.79 -11.83
N SER A 53 -14.16 5.46 -11.69
CA SER A 53 -13.10 4.70 -11.04
C SER A 53 -11.84 4.56 -11.89
N VAL A 54 -11.96 4.37 -13.21
CA VAL A 54 -10.79 4.17 -14.09
C VAL A 54 -9.81 5.36 -14.05
N PRO A 55 -10.25 6.62 -14.17
CA PRO A 55 -9.35 7.77 -14.05
C PRO A 55 -8.65 7.84 -12.68
N VAL A 56 -9.36 7.53 -11.59
CA VAL A 56 -8.80 7.53 -10.24
C VAL A 56 -7.71 6.46 -10.11
N TYR A 57 -7.95 5.24 -10.58
CA TYR A 57 -6.95 4.18 -10.57
C TYR A 57 -5.73 4.52 -11.42
N ASN A 58 -5.91 5.05 -12.63
CA ASN A 58 -4.79 5.45 -13.48
C ASN A 58 -3.92 6.51 -12.80
N TYR A 59 -4.54 7.52 -12.17
CA TYR A 59 -3.79 8.54 -11.46
C TYR A 59 -3.04 8.00 -10.23
N LEU A 60 -3.65 7.09 -9.47
CA LEU A 60 -2.96 6.42 -8.36
C LEU A 60 -1.78 5.59 -8.83
N ILE A 61 -1.91 4.93 -9.99
CA ILE A 61 -0.83 4.19 -10.64
C ILE A 61 0.32 5.14 -11.02
N ASP A 62 0.03 6.28 -11.64
CA ASP A 62 1.05 7.28 -11.99
C ASP A 62 1.81 7.75 -10.74
N ILE A 63 1.12 7.98 -9.62
CA ILE A 63 1.75 8.33 -8.34
C ILE A 63 2.69 7.23 -7.84
N ILE A 64 2.30 5.96 -7.95
CA ILE A 64 3.15 4.83 -7.55
C ILE A 64 4.42 4.81 -8.43
N GLU A 65 4.28 4.95 -9.74
CA GLU A 65 5.41 4.94 -10.68
C GLU A 65 6.38 6.08 -10.37
N ASP A 66 5.87 7.30 -10.22
CA ASP A 66 6.63 8.47 -9.79
C ASP A 66 7.37 8.23 -8.46
N PHE A 67 6.71 7.59 -7.50
CA PHE A 67 7.29 7.29 -6.19
C PHE A 67 8.43 6.28 -6.31
N ILE A 68 8.27 5.23 -7.12
CA ILE A 68 9.31 4.22 -7.37
C ILE A 68 10.53 4.86 -8.07
N GLU A 69 10.30 5.77 -9.02
CA GLU A 69 11.38 6.45 -9.75
C GLU A 69 12.17 7.44 -8.90
N LYS A 70 11.51 8.13 -7.95
CA LYS A 70 12.13 9.14 -7.08
C LYS A 70 12.94 8.56 -5.92
N VAL A 71 12.65 7.32 -5.51
CA VAL A 71 13.34 6.68 -4.38
C VAL A 71 14.75 6.26 -4.80
N ASP A 72 15.70 7.18 -4.62
CA ASP A 72 17.15 7.02 -4.92
C ASP A 72 17.84 5.94 -4.05
N LEU A 73 17.11 5.35 -3.09
CA LEU A 73 17.59 4.28 -2.23
C LEU A 73 16.59 3.14 -2.24
N LYS A 74 16.90 2.13 -3.06
CA LYS A 74 16.21 0.83 -3.24
C LYS A 74 16.07 0.03 -1.94
N SER A 75 15.43 0.58 -0.91
CA SER A 75 14.98 -0.22 0.22
C SER A 75 13.93 -1.17 -0.34
N GLN A 76 14.28 -2.45 -0.47
CA GLN A 76 13.40 -3.49 -0.99
C GLN A 76 11.99 -3.43 -0.36
N ASN A 77 11.91 -3.05 0.92
CA ASN A 77 10.64 -2.89 1.64
C ASN A 77 9.74 -1.79 1.06
N ILE A 78 10.29 -0.66 0.60
CA ILE A 78 9.53 0.44 0.00
C ILE A 78 8.99 0.01 -1.36
N ILE A 79 9.85 -0.62 -2.18
CA ILE A 79 9.48 -1.16 -3.50
C ILE A 79 8.42 -2.25 -3.35
N ASN A 80 8.58 -3.17 -2.39
CA ASN A 80 7.58 -4.20 -2.11
C ASN A 80 6.24 -3.58 -1.70
N THR A 81 6.26 -2.57 -0.84
CA THR A 81 5.03 -1.87 -0.43
C THR A 81 4.34 -1.23 -1.63
N ALA A 82 5.08 -0.52 -2.48
CA ALA A 82 4.58 0.10 -3.71
C ALA A 82 3.99 -0.94 -4.69
N ASN A 83 4.65 -2.09 -4.86
CA ASN A 83 4.17 -3.17 -5.71
C ASN A 83 2.90 -3.84 -5.17
N ILE A 84 2.73 -3.96 -3.86
CA ILE A 84 1.52 -4.56 -3.25
C ILE A 84 0.31 -3.64 -3.43
N ILE A 85 0.51 -2.32 -3.38
CA ILE A 85 -0.57 -1.35 -3.54
C ILE A 85 -0.93 -1.11 -5.02
N ASP A 86 -0.01 -1.36 -5.96
CA ASP A 86 -0.31 -1.35 -7.38
C ASP A 86 -1.26 -2.49 -7.75
N PRO A 87 -2.51 -2.20 -8.16
CA PRO A 87 -3.48 -3.24 -8.49
C PRO A 87 -3.01 -4.17 -9.62
N ARG A 88 -2.12 -3.70 -10.51
CA ARG A 88 -1.57 -4.47 -11.63
C ARG A 88 -0.63 -5.58 -11.16
N HIS A 89 0.07 -5.36 -10.05
CA HIS A 89 1.07 -6.29 -9.52
C HIS A 89 0.54 -7.12 -8.34
N LYS A 90 -0.51 -6.65 -7.65
CA LYS A 90 -1.06 -7.26 -6.44
C LYS A 90 -1.39 -8.75 -6.59
N MET A 91 -1.99 -9.18 -7.71
CA MET A 91 -2.31 -10.59 -7.95
C MET A 91 -1.08 -11.45 -8.16
N GLN A 92 -0.05 -10.92 -8.83
CA GLN A 92 1.21 -11.64 -9.01
C GLN A 92 1.96 -11.75 -7.67
N TYR A 93 1.97 -10.66 -6.90
CA TYR A 93 2.55 -10.65 -5.56
C TYR A 93 1.94 -11.72 -4.65
N TYR A 94 0.61 -11.90 -4.65
CA TYR A 94 -0.03 -12.96 -3.87
C TYR A 94 0.44 -14.37 -4.26
N LYS A 95 0.61 -14.63 -5.56
CA LYS A 95 1.14 -15.92 -6.03
C LYS A 95 2.59 -16.13 -5.62
N ASP A 96 3.43 -15.11 -5.81
CA ASP A 96 4.86 -15.17 -5.54
C ASP A 96 5.18 -15.37 -4.04
N ASN A 97 4.23 -15.00 -3.17
CA ASN A 97 4.35 -15.13 -1.71
C ASN A 97 3.44 -16.22 -1.13
N GLU A 98 2.93 -17.14 -1.97
CA GLU A 98 2.16 -18.32 -1.55
C GLU A 98 0.91 -18.01 -0.69
N PHE A 99 0.21 -16.90 -0.99
CA PHE A 99 -1.08 -16.61 -0.38
C PHE A 99 -2.13 -17.66 -0.81
N GLU A 100 -3.12 -17.92 0.05
CA GLU A 100 -4.18 -18.90 -0.21
C GLU A 100 -4.92 -18.60 -1.53
N GLU A 101 -5.04 -19.62 -2.40
CA GLU A 101 -5.66 -19.49 -3.73
C GLU A 101 -7.12 -19.01 -3.64
N GLU A 102 -7.81 -19.29 -2.53
CA GLU A 102 -9.17 -18.86 -2.24
C GLU A 102 -9.34 -17.34 -2.34
N TYR A 103 -8.34 -16.54 -1.94
CA TYR A 103 -8.39 -15.08 -2.10
C TYR A 103 -8.39 -14.67 -3.57
N ILE A 104 -7.56 -15.31 -4.39
CA ILE A 104 -7.44 -15.01 -5.82
C ILE A 104 -8.72 -15.42 -6.55
N ASP A 105 -9.29 -16.57 -6.18
CA ASP A 105 -10.49 -17.10 -6.81
C ASP A 105 -11.75 -16.33 -6.39
N ALA A 106 -11.82 -15.83 -5.14
CA ALA A 106 -12.89 -14.93 -4.71
C ALA A 106 -12.99 -13.68 -5.59
N TYR A 107 -11.87 -13.06 -5.97
CA TYR A 107 -11.88 -11.88 -6.86
C TYR A 107 -12.32 -12.24 -8.29
N LYS A 108 -11.84 -13.35 -8.85
CA LYS A 108 -12.24 -13.78 -10.20
C LYS A 108 -13.74 -14.11 -10.26
N ASN A 109 -14.24 -14.81 -9.26
CA ASN A 109 -15.62 -15.26 -9.20
C ASN A 109 -16.64 -14.11 -9.14
N GLN A 110 -16.26 -12.92 -8.67
CA GLN A 110 -17.12 -11.72 -8.69
C GLN A 110 -17.49 -11.25 -10.10
N ILE A 111 -16.67 -11.58 -11.10
CA ILE A 111 -16.85 -11.15 -12.50
C ILE A 111 -17.14 -12.31 -13.45
N THR A 112 -16.78 -13.54 -13.10
CA THR A 112 -16.98 -14.73 -13.95
C THR A 112 -18.22 -15.54 -13.61
N ASN A 113 -18.76 -15.44 -12.39
CA ASN A 113 -20.04 -16.06 -12.04
C ASN A 113 -21.17 -15.07 -12.33
N LEU A 114 -21.61 -15.06 -13.60
CA LEU A 114 -22.90 -14.54 -14.03
C LEU A 114 -23.93 -15.66 -14.09
#